data_AF-A0A0D2ZVJ3-F1
#
_entry.id   AF-A0A0D2ZVJ3-F1
#
_cell.length_a   1.000
_cell.length_b   1.000
_cell.length_c   1.000
_cell.angle_alpha   90.00
_cell.angle_beta   90.00
_cell.angle_gamma   90.00
#
_symmetry.space_group_name_H-M   'P 1'
#
loop_
_entity.id
_entity.type
_entity.pdbx_description
1 polymer ?
#
loop_
_entity_poly.entity_id
_entity_poly.type
_entity_poly.pdbx_seq_one_letter_code
_entity_poly.pdbx_strand_id
1 'polypeptide(L)'
;MVSDISQGKKTVEKYKRFFYSLPIVGERTEQQLILLAKAGLKEEIRDGLETEEFATLEALFEDAEEVGEGLKETPPSIPGKRRRTSPDHRSSKRARRAEKKGDPEDEGYGYPGEG
;
A
#
# COMPACT_ATOMS: atom_id res chain seq x y z
N MET A 1 2.15 38.12 -4.92
CA MET A 1 1.66 36.75 -4.61
C MET A 1 2.84 35.83 -4.78
N VAL A 2 3.33 35.22 -3.71
CA VAL A 2 4.36 34.18 -3.83
C VAL A 2 3.60 32.92 -4.21
N SER A 3 3.74 32.48 -5.45
CA SER A 3 3.17 31.19 -5.85
C SER A 3 3.78 30.12 -4.97
N ASP A 4 2.97 29.22 -4.43
CA ASP A 4 3.46 28.04 -3.72
C ASP A 4 4.19 27.15 -4.75
N ILE A 5 5.53 27.14 -4.72
CA ILE A 5 6.38 26.34 -5.61
C ILE A 5 6.58 24.92 -5.05
N SER A 6 5.78 24.52 -4.04
CA SER A 6 5.88 23.19 -3.47
C SER A 6 5.34 22.10 -4.40
N GLN A 7 6.04 20.95 -4.45
CA GLN A 7 5.63 19.75 -5.17
C GLN A 7 4.30 19.22 -4.63
N GLY A 8 4.10 19.28 -3.31
CA GLY A 8 2.91 18.78 -2.63
C GLY A 8 2.67 17.29 -2.89
N LYS A 9 1.47 16.94 -3.38
CA LYS A 9 1.09 15.54 -3.70
C LYS A 9 1.39 15.13 -5.15
N LYS A 10 2.05 15.99 -5.93
CA LYS A 10 2.34 15.73 -7.35
C LYS A 10 3.53 14.78 -7.50
N THR A 11 3.56 14.03 -8.59
CA THR A 11 4.77 13.33 -9.02
C THR A 11 5.83 14.33 -9.47
N VAL A 12 7.10 13.92 -9.49
CA VAL A 12 8.21 14.77 -9.96
C VAL A 12 7.97 15.24 -11.40
N GLU A 13 7.53 14.34 -12.29
CA GLU A 13 7.14 14.70 -13.66
C GLU A 13 6.06 15.81 -13.71
N LYS A 14 4.99 15.69 -12.91
CA LYS A 14 3.93 16.72 -12.85
C LYS A 14 4.45 18.02 -12.25
N TYR A 15 5.36 17.94 -11.30
CA TYR A 15 6.00 19.09 -10.71
C TYR A 15 6.94 19.79 -11.69
N LYS A 16 7.74 19.05 -12.46
CA LYS A 16 8.57 19.54 -13.58
C LYS A 16 7.72 20.37 -14.55
N ARG A 17 6.62 19.80 -15.07
CA ARG A 17 5.69 20.51 -15.97
C ARG A 17 5.10 21.77 -15.35
N PHE A 18 4.70 21.70 -14.08
CA PHE A 18 4.19 22.86 -13.34
C PHE A 18 5.27 23.94 -13.20
N PHE A 19 6.50 23.57 -12.86
CA PHE A 19 7.61 24.49 -12.67
C PHE A 19 7.96 25.23 -13.97
N TYR A 20 8.04 24.51 -15.09
CA TYR A 20 8.24 25.12 -16.42
C TYR A 20 7.09 26.01 -16.88
N SER A 21 5.88 25.84 -16.33
CA SER A 21 4.75 26.73 -16.64
C SER A 21 4.81 28.07 -15.91
N LEU A 22 5.70 28.21 -14.91
CA LEU A 22 5.81 29.44 -14.13
C LEU A 22 6.63 30.49 -14.90
N PRO A 23 6.23 31.78 -14.84
CA PRO A 23 6.95 32.86 -15.52
C PRO A 23 8.39 33.03 -14.99
N ILE A 24 8.66 32.56 -13.77
CA ILE A 24 9.98 32.64 -13.13
C ILE A 24 11.09 31.97 -13.95
N VAL A 25 10.76 30.97 -14.77
CA VAL A 25 11.73 30.23 -15.58
C VAL A 25 12.36 31.11 -16.66
N GLY A 26 11.66 32.14 -17.13
CA GLY A 26 12.19 33.12 -18.09
C GLY A 26 12.85 34.35 -17.44
N GLU A 27 12.69 34.54 -16.13
CA GLU A 27 13.15 35.74 -15.41
C GLU A 27 14.42 35.50 -14.59
N ARG A 28 14.70 34.24 -14.23
CA ARG A 28 15.73 33.87 -13.26
C ARG A 28 16.86 33.08 -13.92
N THR A 29 18.03 33.08 -13.28
CA THR A 29 19.16 32.27 -13.75
C THR A 29 18.91 30.80 -13.45
N GLU A 30 19.54 29.91 -14.23
CA GLU A 30 19.36 28.47 -14.08
C GLU A 30 19.71 27.97 -12.67
N GLN A 31 20.79 28.49 -12.07
CA GLN A 31 21.13 28.16 -10.68
C GLN A 31 20.07 28.60 -9.66
N GLN A 32 19.43 29.75 -9.86
CA GLN A 32 18.32 30.16 -8.99
C GLN A 32 17.11 29.24 -9.17
N LEU A 33 16.84 28.81 -10.41
CA LEU A 33 15.78 27.85 -10.71
C LEU A 33 16.06 26.49 -10.08
N ILE A 34 17.31 26.02 -10.12
CA ILE A 34 17.75 24.79 -9.46
C ILE A 34 17.51 24.87 -7.94
N LEU A 35 17.92 25.96 -7.30
CA LEU A 35 17.69 26.16 -5.85
C LEU A 35 16.19 26.19 -5.50
N LEU A 36 15.38 26.90 -6.29
CA LEU A 36 13.93 26.96 -6.11
C LEU A 36 13.27 25.60 -6.32
N ALA A 37 13.65 24.89 -7.38
CA ALA A 37 13.13 23.57 -7.70
C ALA A 37 13.49 22.57 -6.58
N LYS A 38 14.75 22.53 -6.16
CA LYS A 38 15.26 21.68 -5.07
C LYS A 38 14.55 21.96 -3.74
N ALA A 39 14.30 23.22 -3.43
CA ALA A 39 13.56 23.61 -2.22
C ALA A 39 12.07 23.26 -2.27
N GLY A 40 11.49 23.22 -3.47
CA GLY A 40 10.09 22.85 -3.68
C GLY A 40 9.84 21.33 -3.74
N LEU A 41 10.87 20.51 -3.96
CA LEU A 41 10.77 19.05 -3.90
C LEU A 41 10.42 18.57 -2.49
N LYS A 42 9.84 17.37 -2.41
CA LYS A 42 9.62 16.69 -1.13
C LYS A 42 10.95 16.42 -0.42
N GLU A 43 10.93 16.48 0.92
CA GLU A 43 12.10 16.21 1.74
C GLU A 43 12.74 14.85 1.43
N GLU A 44 11.92 13.80 1.27
CA GLU A 44 12.36 12.44 0.92
C GLU A 44 13.21 12.39 -0.35
N ILE A 45 12.86 13.21 -1.35
CA ILE A 45 13.59 13.28 -2.63
C ILE A 45 14.79 14.21 -2.48
N ARG A 46 14.62 15.33 -1.77
CA ARG A 46 15.69 16.31 -1.53
C ARG A 46 16.88 15.68 -0.80
N ASP A 47 16.62 14.84 0.20
CA ASP A 47 17.65 14.14 0.95
C ASP A 47 18.43 13.15 0.06
N GLY A 48 17.76 12.53 -0.92
CA GLY A 48 18.42 11.69 -1.93
C GLY A 48 19.28 12.48 -2.91
N LEU A 49 19.02 13.78 -3.09
CA LEU A 49 19.73 14.69 -4.01
C LEU A 49 20.71 15.63 -3.29
N GLU A 50 20.89 15.52 -1.97
CA GLU A 50 21.69 16.47 -1.19
C GLU A 50 23.17 16.43 -1.60
N THR A 51 23.65 15.28 -2.05
CA THR A 51 25.05 15.06 -2.44
C THR A 51 25.39 15.52 -3.85
N GLU A 52 24.41 15.86 -4.69
CA GLU A 52 24.63 16.22 -6.09
C GLU A 52 24.48 17.72 -6.34
N GLU A 53 25.52 18.26 -7.00
CA GLU A 53 25.55 19.60 -7.57
C GLU A 53 25.10 19.52 -9.03
N PHE A 54 23.91 20.06 -9.30
CA PHE A 54 23.33 20.05 -10.64
C PHE A 54 23.82 21.25 -11.46
N ALA A 55 24.35 20.98 -12.66
CA ALA A 55 24.72 22.03 -13.61
C ALA A 55 23.52 22.61 -14.35
N THR A 56 22.49 21.80 -14.58
CA THR A 56 21.27 22.18 -15.31
C THR A 56 20.01 21.83 -14.53
N LEU A 57 18.94 22.58 -14.78
CA LEU A 57 17.64 22.31 -14.15
C LEU A 57 17.07 20.95 -14.62
N GLU A 58 17.37 20.57 -15.85
CA GLU A 58 16.91 19.31 -16.43
C GLU A 58 17.54 18.10 -15.72
N ALA A 59 18.85 18.13 -15.45
CA ALA A 59 19.55 17.07 -14.72
C ALA A 59 18.96 16.90 -13.30
N LEU A 60 18.64 18.00 -12.62
CA LEU A 60 17.98 17.93 -11.31
C LEU A 60 16.63 17.18 -11.38
N PHE A 61 15.85 17.39 -12.43
CA PHE A 61 14.55 16.72 -12.55
C PHE A 61 14.65 15.26 -12.96
N GLU A 62 15.68 14.88 -13.71
CA GLU A 62 15.95 13.49 -14.10
C GLU A 62 16.29 12.65 -12.86
N ASP A 63 17.26 13.10 -12.05
CA ASP A 63 17.66 12.38 -10.84
C ASP A 63 16.55 12.42 -9.77
N ALA A 64 15.82 13.53 -9.66
CA ALA A 64 14.65 13.60 -8.78
C ALA A 64 13.55 12.60 -9.20
N GLU A 65 13.37 12.37 -10.49
CA GLU A 65 12.41 11.41 -11.02
C GLU A 65 12.85 9.98 -10.70
N GLU A 66 14.12 9.64 -10.89
CA GLU A 66 14.71 8.35 -10.51
C GLU A 66 14.53 8.07 -9.02
N VAL A 67 14.91 9.01 -8.15
CA VAL A 67 14.75 8.89 -6.70
C VAL A 67 13.26 8.76 -6.32
N GLY A 68 12.41 9.59 -6.95
CA GLY A 68 10.96 9.57 -6.72
C GLY A 68 10.27 8.29 -7.18
N GLU A 69 10.81 7.61 -8.19
CA GLU A 69 10.34 6.30 -8.66
C GLU A 69 10.85 5.15 -7.80
N GLY A 70 12.13 5.16 -7.42
CA GLY A 70 12.70 4.17 -6.49
C GLY A 70 11.96 4.13 -5.13
N LEU A 71 11.46 5.27 -4.66
CA LEU A 71 10.62 5.35 -3.46
C LEU A 71 9.23 4.72 -3.64
N LYS A 72 8.67 4.68 -4.87
CA LYS A 72 7.39 4.00 -5.15
C LYS A 72 7.57 2.49 -5.31
N GLU A 73 8.77 2.04 -5.69
CA GLU A 73 9.05 0.65 -6.01
C GLU A 73 9.25 -0.24 -4.77
N THR A 74 9.30 0.33 -3.56
CA THR A 74 9.10 -0.48 -2.36
C THR A 74 7.61 -0.78 -2.23
N PRO A 75 7.15 -2.03 -2.50
CA PRO A 75 5.79 -2.38 -2.12
C PRO A 75 5.69 -2.15 -0.62
N PRO A 76 4.65 -1.46 -0.13
CA PRO A 76 4.41 -1.46 1.29
C PRO A 76 4.17 -2.93 1.64
N SER A 77 5.07 -3.50 2.45
CA SER A 77 4.83 -4.75 3.16
C SER A 77 3.68 -4.48 4.14
N ILE A 78 2.47 -4.38 3.60
CA ILE A 78 1.25 -4.53 4.35
C ILE A 78 1.08 -6.04 4.40
N PRO A 79 1.37 -6.71 5.54
CA PRO A 79 0.80 -8.03 5.74
C PRO A 79 -0.71 -7.83 5.66
N GLY A 80 -1.25 -8.20 4.49
CA GLY A 80 -2.67 -8.14 4.20
C GLY A 80 -3.42 -8.75 5.38
N LYS A 81 -4.40 -7.99 5.86
CA LYS A 81 -5.31 -8.34 6.95
C LYS A 81 -5.56 -9.84 6.99
N ARG A 82 -4.87 -10.57 7.88
CA ARG A 82 -5.38 -11.87 8.33
C ARG A 82 -6.63 -11.55 9.12
N ARG A 83 -7.78 -11.63 8.44
CA ARG A 83 -9.09 -11.73 9.06
C ARG A 83 -8.91 -12.66 10.26
N ARG A 84 -9.14 -12.15 11.46
CA ARG A 84 -9.35 -12.97 12.65
C ARG A 84 -10.45 -13.97 12.27
N THR A 85 -10.08 -15.21 11.94
CA THR A 85 -10.98 -16.33 12.13
C THR A 85 -11.17 -16.42 13.64
N SER A 86 -12.22 -15.75 14.12
CA SER A 86 -12.80 -16.07 15.42
C SER A 86 -13.02 -17.58 15.45
N PRO A 87 -12.44 -18.32 16.42
CA PRO A 87 -12.93 -19.65 16.69
C PRO A 87 -14.39 -19.48 17.09
N ASP A 88 -15.29 -20.01 16.26
CA ASP A 88 -16.70 -20.14 16.58
C ASP A 88 -16.79 -20.90 17.92
N HIS A 89 -17.07 -20.18 19.00
CA HIS A 89 -17.36 -20.76 20.30
C HIS A 89 -18.73 -21.43 20.25
N ARG A 90 -18.79 -22.57 19.57
CA ARG A 90 -19.87 -23.54 19.68
C ARG A 90 -19.30 -24.90 20.09
N SER A 91 -18.62 -24.93 21.23
CA SER A 91 -18.53 -26.16 22.02
C SER A 91 -19.91 -26.41 22.64
N SER A 92 -20.80 -27.01 21.83
CA SER A 92 -22.06 -27.54 22.32
C SER A 92 -21.75 -28.61 23.36
N LYS A 93 -22.19 -28.30 24.58
CA LYS A 93 -22.12 -29.11 25.79
C LYS A 93 -22.73 -30.49 25.49
N ARG A 94 -21.89 -31.51 25.23
CA ARG A 94 -22.35 -32.91 25.06
C ARG A 94 -22.86 -33.41 26.42
N ALA A 95 -24.14 -33.16 26.68
CA ALA A 95 -24.83 -33.68 27.85
C ALA A 95 -24.95 -35.20 27.69
N ARG A 96 -24.25 -35.93 28.57
CA ARG A 96 -24.40 -37.37 28.77
C ARG A 96 -25.83 -37.66 29.20
N ARG A 97 -26.57 -38.45 28.42
CA ARG A 97 -27.69 -39.26 28.89
C ARG A 97 -27.64 -40.59 28.14
N ALA A 98 -27.07 -41.60 28.80
CA ALA A 98 -27.19 -42.99 28.39
C ALA A 98 -27.60 -43.77 29.65
N GLU A 99 -28.88 -43.67 30.01
CA GLU A 99 -29.56 -44.65 30.85
C GLU A 99 -31.03 -44.65 30.43
N LYS A 100 -31.38 -45.52 29.50
CA LYS A 100 -32.64 -46.25 29.62
C LYS A 100 -32.53 -47.61 28.94
N LYS A 101 -32.79 -48.59 29.78
CA LYS A 101 -32.74 -50.04 29.59
C LYS A 101 -33.47 -50.44 28.30
N GLY A 102 -32.85 -51.35 27.56
CA GLY A 102 -33.54 -52.09 26.51
C GLY A 102 -34.57 -53.00 27.14
N ASP A 103 -35.79 -52.92 26.62
CA ASP A 103 -36.59 -54.06 26.17
C ASP A 103 -37.69 -53.48 25.27
N PRO A 104 -37.83 -53.99 24.04
CA PRO A 104 -38.94 -54.91 23.86
C PRO A 104 -38.58 -56.09 22.95
N GLU A 105 -38.78 -57.29 23.48
CA GLU A 105 -39.37 -58.39 22.72
C GLU A 105 -40.60 -57.86 21.95
N ASP A 106 -40.46 -57.74 20.64
CA ASP A 106 -41.61 -57.80 19.74
C ASP A 106 -41.19 -58.50 18.46
N GLU A 107 -42.00 -59.49 18.14
CA GLU A 107 -41.73 -60.60 17.24
C GLU A 107 -41.83 -60.16 15.77
N GLY A 108 -41.14 -60.91 14.90
CA GLY A 108 -41.63 -61.10 13.55
C GLY A 108 -40.91 -60.34 12.44
N TYR A 109 -39.75 -60.84 12.03
CA TYR A 109 -39.36 -60.78 10.61
C TYR A 109 -38.85 -62.15 10.14
N GLY A 110 -39.57 -62.69 9.16
CA GLY A 110 -39.45 -64.05 8.63
C GLY A 110 -38.10 -64.36 7.98
N TYR A 111 -37.75 -65.64 8.03
CA TYR A 111 -36.57 -66.20 7.40
C TYR A 111 -36.67 -66.11 5.86
N PRO A 112 -35.55 -65.85 5.16
CA PRO A 112 -35.51 -65.74 3.71
C PRO A 112 -35.80 -67.10 3.06
N GLY A 113 -36.66 -67.08 2.04
CA GLY A 113 -36.87 -68.23 1.17
C GLY A 113 -35.63 -68.49 0.33
N GLU A 114 -35.06 -69.69 0.47
CA GLU A 114 -34.26 -70.36 -0.54
C GLU A 114 -34.54 -71.86 -0.46
N GLY A 115 -34.94 -72.47 -1.60
CA GLY A 115 -34.87 -73.92 -1.85
C GLY A 115 -36.15 -74.70 -1.62
#